data_AF-A0A0S8KJI3-F1
#
_entry.id   AF-A0A0S8KJI3-F1
#
_cell.length_a   1.000
_cell.length_b   1.000
_cell.length_c   1.000
_cell.angle_alpha   90.00
_cell.angle_beta   90.00
_cell.angle_gamma   90.00
#
_symmetry.space_group_name_H-M   'P 1'
#
loop_
_entity.id
_entity.type
_entity.pdbx_description
1 polymer ?
#
loop_
_entity_poly.entity_id
_entity_poly.type
_entity_poly.pdbx_seq_one_letter_code
_entity_poly.pdbx_strand_id
1 'polypeptide(L)'
;MMKLKSVDELLDVVIMQEIRAQKLYIEMATMVENSWMRKVLECFAKEELRHKQKLEAVKANKTSLEQIDTDNLEIGDTFEDTKPHTNMDYPELLAYAIKKEKSSNQLYTSIATTFSEPELKDVFLKLAQQEANHMQRLEFEYDQVRPR
;
A
#
# COMPACT_ATOMS: atom_id res chain seq x y z
N MET A 1 19.50 -2.22 -5.69
CA MET A 1 19.00 -0.83 -5.55
C MET A 1 18.52 -0.33 -6.89
N MET A 2 17.21 -0.14 -7.06
CA MET A 2 16.69 0.69 -8.16
C MET A 2 16.97 2.15 -7.80
N LYS A 3 17.70 2.87 -8.66
CA LYS A 3 17.76 4.33 -8.59
C LYS A 3 16.63 4.85 -9.44
N LEU A 4 15.63 5.47 -8.82
CA LEU A 4 14.59 6.18 -9.54
C LEU A 4 15.19 7.45 -10.13
N LYS A 5 14.89 7.73 -11.39
CA LYS A 5 15.45 8.88 -12.13
C LYS A 5 14.45 10.02 -12.28
N SER A 6 13.17 9.77 -11.99
CA SER A 6 12.11 10.75 -12.15
C SER A 6 10.91 10.49 -11.25
N VAL A 7 10.09 11.53 -11.06
CA VAL A 7 8.78 11.44 -10.39
C VAL A 7 7.84 10.49 -11.12
N ASP A 8 7.97 10.39 -12.45
CA ASP A 8 7.14 9.50 -13.26
C ASP A 8 7.43 8.03 -12.95
N GLU A 9 8.71 7.66 -12.89
CA GLU A 9 9.13 6.31 -12.50
C GLU A 9 8.70 5.97 -11.07
N LEU A 10 8.80 6.93 -10.14
CA LEU A 10 8.32 6.76 -8.77
C LEU A 10 6.82 6.49 -8.73
N LEU A 11 6.03 7.29 -9.46
CA LEU A 11 4.58 7.12 -9.53
C LEU A 11 4.20 5.78 -10.16
N ASP A 12 4.92 5.31 -11.17
CA ASP A 12 4.68 3.98 -11.76
C ASP A 12 4.95 2.86 -10.77
N VAL A 13 6.03 2.95 -10.00
CA VAL A 13 6.33 1.97 -8.95
C VAL A 13 5.23 1.96 -7.90
N VAL A 14 4.79 3.13 -7.43
CA VAL A 14 3.73 3.24 -6.41
C VAL A 14 2.38 2.76 -6.95
N ILE A 15 1.99 3.14 -8.17
CA ILE A 15 0.76 2.65 -8.81
C ILE A 15 0.79 1.13 -8.95
N MET A 16 1.94 0.53 -9.29
CA MET A 16 2.09 -0.91 -9.35
C MET A 16 1.87 -1.57 -7.97
N GLN A 17 2.27 -0.90 -6.89
CA GLN A 17 2.05 -1.41 -5.52
C GLN A 17 0.57 -1.40 -5.16
N GLU A 18 -0.16 -0.35 -5.49
CA GLU A 18 -1.62 -0.29 -5.31
C GLU A 18 -2.35 -1.41 -6.07
N ILE A 19 -1.92 -1.69 -7.30
CA ILE A 19 -2.49 -2.79 -8.10
C ILE A 19 -2.22 -4.15 -7.42
N ARG A 20 -1.01 -4.34 -6.88
CA ARG A 20 -0.64 -5.57 -6.16
C ARG A 20 -1.42 -5.72 -4.87
N ALA A 21 -1.57 -4.65 -4.08
CA ALA A 21 -2.35 -4.63 -2.84
C ALA A 21 -3.83 -4.89 -3.10
N GLN A 22 -4.41 -4.25 -4.13
CA GLN A 22 -5.77 -4.53 -4.57
C GLN A 22 -5.96 -6.01 -4.91
N LYS A 23 -5.08 -6.56 -5.75
CA LYS A 23 -5.17 -7.95 -6.19
C LYS A 23 -5.04 -8.91 -5.01
N LEU A 24 -4.12 -8.64 -4.09
CA LEU A 24 -3.95 -9.37 -2.85
C LEU A 24 -5.26 -9.40 -2.05
N TYR A 25 -5.89 -8.26 -1.81
CA TYR A 25 -7.13 -8.21 -1.04
C TYR A 25 -8.29 -8.95 -1.72
N ILE A 26 -8.37 -8.90 -3.05
CA ILE A 26 -9.34 -9.70 -3.82
C ILE A 26 -9.05 -11.19 -3.64
N GLU A 27 -7.80 -11.63 -3.74
CA GLU A 27 -7.41 -13.03 -3.54
C GLU A 27 -7.74 -13.49 -2.12
N MET A 28 -7.37 -12.74 -1.09
CA MET A 28 -7.68 -13.05 0.31
C MET A 28 -9.18 -13.14 0.57
N ALA A 29 -10.00 -12.28 -0.05
CA ALA A 29 -11.46 -12.31 0.08
C ALA A 29 -12.06 -13.65 -0.40
N THR A 30 -11.40 -14.32 -1.36
CA THR A 30 -11.82 -15.65 -1.84
C THR A 30 -11.40 -16.79 -0.90
N MET A 31 -10.38 -16.57 -0.06
CA MET A 31 -9.84 -17.58 0.86
C MET A 31 -10.57 -17.63 2.21
N VAL A 32 -11.30 -16.57 2.58
CA VAL A 32 -12.02 -16.50 3.86
C VAL A 32 -13.45 -17.03 3.74
N GLU A 33 -13.86 -17.86 4.70
CA GLU A 33 -15.25 -18.35 4.81
C GLU A 33 -16.18 -17.32 5.47
N ASN A 34 -15.65 -16.50 6.38
CA ASN A 34 -16.40 -15.51 7.13
C ASN A 34 -16.90 -14.39 6.20
N SER A 35 -18.23 -14.26 6.06
CA SER A 35 -18.87 -13.30 5.16
C SER A 35 -18.68 -11.84 5.54
N TRP A 36 -18.49 -11.54 6.83
CA TRP A 36 -18.18 -10.19 7.28
C TRP A 36 -16.75 -9.82 6.92
N MET A 37 -15.79 -10.72 7.16
CA MET A 37 -14.39 -10.49 6.82
C MET A 37 -14.18 -10.39 5.30
N ARG A 38 -14.86 -11.22 4.52
CA ARG A 38 -14.87 -11.08 3.05
C ARG A 38 -15.21 -9.66 2.62
N LYS A 39 -16.25 -9.07 3.22
CA LYS A 39 -16.64 -7.67 2.95
C LYS A 39 -15.58 -6.66 3.37
N VAL A 40 -14.87 -6.90 4.48
CA VAL A 40 -13.76 -6.03 4.91
C VAL A 40 -12.63 -6.04 3.89
N LEU A 41 -12.19 -7.22 3.44
CA LEU A 41 -11.15 -7.37 2.42
C LEU A 41 -11.58 -6.78 1.07
N GLU A 42 -12.84 -6.98 0.66
CA GLU A 42 -13.41 -6.34 -0.54
C GLU A 42 -13.48 -4.80 -0.41
N CYS A 43 -13.65 -4.27 0.80
CA CYS A 43 -13.60 -2.83 1.04
C CYS A 43 -12.17 -2.31 0.90
N PHE A 44 -11.17 -2.98 1.47
CA PHE A 44 -9.76 -2.60 1.28
C PHE A 44 -9.37 -2.63 -0.20
N ALA A 45 -9.75 -3.69 -0.94
CA ALA A 45 -9.52 -3.74 -2.39
C ALA A 45 -10.12 -2.55 -3.18
N LYS A 46 -11.23 -1.96 -2.69
CA LYS A 46 -11.82 -0.75 -3.28
C LYS A 46 -11.10 0.52 -2.84
N GLU A 47 -10.49 0.54 -1.67
CA GLU A 47 -9.68 1.66 -1.17
C GLU A 47 -8.35 1.74 -1.94
N GLU A 48 -7.64 0.63 -2.12
CA GLU A 48 -6.45 0.54 -3.00
C GLU A 48 -6.75 1.01 -4.43
N LEU A 49 -7.93 0.68 -4.97
CA LEU A 49 -8.35 1.17 -6.28
C LEU A 49 -8.46 2.70 -6.32
N ARG A 50 -8.97 3.31 -5.25
CA ARG A 50 -9.10 4.77 -5.15
C ARG A 50 -7.74 5.42 -5.01
N HIS A 51 -6.81 4.80 -4.28
CA HIS A 51 -5.42 5.26 -4.18
C HIS A 51 -4.76 5.25 -5.56
N LYS A 52 -4.85 4.12 -6.29
CA LYS A 52 -4.39 4.00 -7.67
C LYS A 52 -4.93 5.13 -8.55
N GLN A 53 -6.25 5.37 -8.54
CA GLN A 53 -6.89 6.43 -9.34
C GLN A 53 -6.38 7.83 -8.97
N LYS A 54 -6.16 8.08 -7.67
CA LYS A 54 -5.61 9.35 -7.17
C LYS A 54 -4.18 9.55 -7.68
N LEU A 55 -3.35 8.51 -7.65
CA LEU A 55 -1.98 8.55 -8.15
C LEU A 55 -1.91 8.72 -9.67
N GLU A 56 -2.81 8.06 -10.41
CA GLU A 56 -2.95 8.23 -11.86
C GLU A 56 -3.37 9.66 -12.21
N ALA A 57 -4.30 10.26 -11.47
CA ALA A 57 -4.68 11.66 -11.64
C ALA A 57 -3.52 12.62 -11.31
N VAL A 58 -2.74 12.32 -10.28
CA VAL A 58 -1.52 13.08 -9.94
C VAL A 58 -0.51 12.98 -11.08
N LYS A 59 -0.26 11.79 -11.62
CA LYS A 59 0.63 11.56 -12.77
C LYS A 59 0.17 12.33 -14.02
N ALA A 60 -1.13 12.30 -14.33
CA ALA A 60 -1.69 12.96 -15.51
C ALA A 60 -1.65 14.50 -15.46
N ASN A 61 -1.74 15.09 -14.26
CA ASN A 61 -1.73 16.56 -14.09
C ASN A 61 -0.32 17.17 -13.97
N LYS A 62 0.74 16.36 -14.06
CA LYS A 62 2.12 16.80 -13.89
C LYS A 62 2.86 16.88 -15.21
N THR A 63 2.99 18.08 -15.74
CA THR A 63 3.70 18.34 -17.01
C THR A 63 5.19 18.70 -16.81
N SER A 64 5.68 18.96 -15.58
CA SER A 64 7.08 19.41 -15.36
C SER A 64 7.62 19.18 -13.95
N LEU A 65 7.57 17.95 -13.43
CA LEU A 65 8.31 17.63 -12.20
C LEU A 65 9.65 16.99 -12.55
N GLU A 66 10.67 17.84 -12.63
CA GLU A 66 11.94 17.43 -13.22
C GLU A 66 12.93 16.87 -12.19
N GLN A 67 12.75 17.06 -10.87
CA GLN A 67 13.77 16.64 -9.90
C GLN A 67 13.14 16.20 -8.57
N ILE A 68 13.41 14.94 -8.20
CA ILE A 68 13.23 14.42 -6.84
C ILE A 68 14.59 14.00 -6.32
N ASP A 69 14.88 14.32 -5.06
CA ASP A 69 16.02 13.76 -4.35
C ASP A 69 15.66 12.34 -3.91
N THR A 70 16.06 11.36 -4.73
CA THR A 70 15.83 9.93 -4.47
C THR A 70 17.03 9.24 -3.86
N ASP A 71 18.10 9.97 -3.52
CA ASP A 71 19.34 9.34 -3.04
C ASP A 71 19.13 8.61 -1.70
N ASN A 72 18.11 9.00 -0.94
CA ASN A 72 17.72 8.38 0.32
C ASN A 72 16.42 7.53 0.25
N LEU A 73 15.86 7.31 -0.94
CA LEU A 73 14.65 6.49 -1.10
C LEU A 73 15.02 5.00 -1.09
N GLU A 74 14.96 4.38 0.08
CA GLU A 74 15.08 2.93 0.26
C GLU A 74 13.82 2.20 -0.22
N ILE A 75 13.56 2.24 -1.53
CA ILE A 75 12.45 1.52 -2.15
C ILE A 75 12.79 0.02 -2.29
N GLY A 76 14.08 -0.33 -2.19
CA GLY A 76 14.61 -1.66 -2.50
C GLY A 76 14.18 -2.80 -1.57
N ASP A 77 13.89 -2.53 -0.29
CA ASP A 77 13.61 -3.57 0.71
C ASP A 77 12.11 -3.78 0.98
N THR A 78 11.24 -2.94 0.42
CA THR A 78 9.79 -3.00 0.68
C THR A 78 9.07 -4.09 -0.13
N PHE A 79 9.77 -4.72 -1.09
CA PHE A 79 9.21 -5.76 -1.97
C PHE A 79 9.54 -7.17 -1.47
N GLU A 80 9.05 -7.54 -0.29
CA GLU A 80 8.83 -8.97 -0.07
C GLU A 80 7.68 -9.42 -1.00
N ASP A 81 8.05 -10.02 -2.13
CA ASP A 81 7.15 -10.67 -3.10
C ASP A 81 6.62 -12.01 -2.57
N THR A 82 6.46 -12.11 -1.26
CA THR A 82 5.93 -13.29 -0.57
C THR A 82 4.45 -13.33 -0.89
N LYS A 83 4.01 -14.10 -1.88
CA LYS A 83 2.56 -14.23 -2.15
C LYS A 83 1.88 -14.93 -0.96
N PRO A 84 0.62 -14.59 -0.64
CA PRO A 84 -0.16 -15.47 0.21
C PRO A 84 -0.20 -16.85 -0.45
N HIS A 85 0.09 -17.90 0.31
CA HIS A 85 -0.01 -19.26 -0.18
C HIS A 85 -1.39 -19.82 0.18
N THR A 86 -1.91 -20.73 -0.63
CA THR A 86 -3.30 -21.23 -0.56
C THR A 86 -3.65 -21.93 0.75
N ASN A 87 -2.67 -22.22 1.61
CA ASN A 87 -2.87 -22.90 2.89
C ASN A 87 -2.69 -21.97 4.10
N MET A 88 -2.53 -20.66 3.90
CA MET A 88 -2.47 -19.72 5.03
C MET A 88 -3.78 -19.79 5.81
N ASP A 89 -3.67 -19.96 7.12
CA ASP A 89 -4.82 -19.80 8.00
C ASP A 89 -5.22 -18.33 8.11
N TYR A 90 -6.38 -18.08 8.71
CA TYR A 90 -6.95 -16.75 8.78
C TYR A 90 -6.07 -15.74 9.58
N PRO A 91 -5.52 -16.09 10.76
CA PRO A 91 -4.50 -15.28 11.41
C PRO A 91 -3.27 -14.99 10.55
N GLU A 92 -2.74 -15.97 9.83
CA GLU A 92 -1.58 -15.80 8.94
C GLU A 92 -1.87 -14.80 7.81
N LEU A 93 -3.07 -14.87 7.22
CA LEU A 93 -3.54 -13.91 6.22
C LEU A 93 -3.60 -12.48 6.77
N LEU A 94 -4.15 -12.29 7.97
CA LEU A 94 -4.20 -10.98 8.62
C LEU A 94 -2.81 -10.45 8.97
N ALA A 95 -1.94 -11.28 9.54
CA ALA A 95 -0.55 -10.90 9.84
C ALA A 95 0.21 -10.46 8.58
N TYR A 96 -0.03 -11.17 7.46
CA TYR A 96 0.52 -10.81 6.17
C TYR A 96 0.02 -9.45 5.68
N ALA A 97 -1.29 -9.20 5.73
CA ALA A 97 -1.87 -7.90 5.35
C ALA A 97 -1.36 -6.75 6.24
N ILE A 98 -1.25 -6.94 7.55
CA ILE A 98 -0.67 -5.95 8.48
C ILE A 98 0.76 -5.58 8.07
N LYS A 99 1.58 -6.59 7.73
CA LYS A 99 2.95 -6.35 7.25
C LYS A 99 2.95 -5.53 5.97
N LYS A 100 2.02 -5.79 5.05
CA LYS A 100 1.87 -5.02 3.81
C LYS A 100 1.46 -3.57 4.06
N GLU A 101 0.46 -3.34 4.90
CA GLU A 101 0.02 -1.99 5.26
C GLU A 101 1.14 -1.17 5.92
N LYS A 102 1.89 -1.80 6.84
CA LYS A 102 3.06 -1.18 7.46
C LYS A 102 4.11 -0.79 6.43
N SER A 103 4.40 -1.68 5.48
CA SER A 103 5.34 -1.42 4.39
C SER A 103 4.87 -0.29 3.47
N SER A 104 3.59 -0.24 3.10
CA SER A 104 3.01 0.85 2.30
C SER A 104 3.04 2.19 3.04
N ASN A 105 2.68 2.21 4.33
CA ASN A 105 2.77 3.41 5.17
C ASN A 105 4.20 3.97 5.23
N GLN A 106 5.19 3.11 5.44
CA GLN A 106 6.60 3.51 5.47
C GLN A 106 7.05 4.05 4.11
N LEU A 107 6.68 3.37 3.03
CA LEU A 107 6.98 3.81 1.67
C LEU A 107 6.42 5.21 1.41
N TYR A 108 5.13 5.45 1.68
CA TYR A 108 4.50 6.76 1.45
C TYR A 108 5.03 7.86 2.35
N THR A 109 5.36 7.54 3.60
CA THR A 109 6.01 8.48 4.51
C THR A 109 7.38 8.89 3.97
N SER A 110 8.20 7.92 3.52
CA SER A 110 9.51 8.18 2.94
C SER A 110 9.42 8.96 1.62
N ILE A 111 8.45 8.64 0.76
CA ILE A 111 8.24 9.39 -0.48
C ILE A 111 7.85 10.83 -0.19
N ALA A 112 6.97 11.07 0.80
CA ALA A 112 6.55 12.42 1.16
C ALA A 112 7.71 13.33 1.61
N THR A 113 8.83 12.79 2.11
CA THR A 113 10.00 13.59 2.47
C THR A 113 10.83 14.03 1.26
N THR A 114 10.67 13.37 0.11
CA THR A 114 11.45 13.66 -1.11
C THR A 114 10.86 14.78 -1.96
N PHE A 115 9.61 15.15 -1.73
CA PHE A 115 8.93 16.24 -2.43
C PHE A 115 9.06 17.57 -1.69
N SER A 116 9.52 18.60 -2.41
CA SER A 116 9.50 19.98 -1.91
C SER A 116 8.14 20.64 -2.13
N GLU A 117 7.39 20.19 -3.14
CA GLU A 117 6.06 20.68 -3.48
C GLU A 117 5.04 20.26 -2.41
N PRO A 118 4.39 21.22 -1.71
CA PRO A 118 3.49 20.90 -0.61
C PRO A 118 2.30 20.02 -1.00
N GLU A 119 1.78 20.18 -2.22
CA GLU A 119 0.63 19.42 -2.71
C GLU A 119 0.95 17.93 -2.83
N LEU A 120 2.14 17.58 -3.31
CA LEU A 120 2.54 16.18 -3.51
C LEU A 120 2.86 15.51 -2.21
N LYS A 121 3.59 16.25 -1.36
CA LYS A 121 3.85 15.85 0.01
C LYS A 121 2.55 15.53 0.74
N ASP A 122 1.54 16.40 0.65
CA ASP A 122 0.23 16.18 1.28
C ASP A 122 -0.50 14.96 0.70
N VAL A 123 -0.42 14.71 -0.61
CA VAL A 123 -1.00 13.49 -1.22
C VAL A 123 -0.41 12.23 -0.60
N PHE A 124 0.92 12.12 -0.53
CA PHE A 124 1.59 10.94 0.02
C PHE A 124 1.43 10.81 1.53
N LEU A 125 1.41 11.91 2.29
CA LEU A 125 1.10 11.87 3.73
C LEU A 125 -0.33 11.38 3.99
N LYS A 126 -1.29 11.80 3.16
CA LYS A 126 -2.68 11.31 3.26
C LYS A 126 -2.77 9.82 2.96
N LEU A 127 -2.08 9.34 1.92
CA LEU A 127 -2.02 7.90 1.61
C LEU A 127 -1.39 7.13 2.77
N ALA A 128 -0.23 7.59 3.30
CA ALA A 128 0.40 6.98 4.47
C ALA A 128 -0.56 6.88 5.66
N GLN A 129 -1.31 7.95 5.94
CA GLN A 129 -2.30 7.94 7.03
C GLN A 129 -3.46 6.96 6.78
N GLN A 130 -3.88 6.78 5.53
CA GLN A 130 -4.89 5.78 5.18
C GLN A 130 -4.38 4.36 5.45
N GLU A 131 -3.16 4.03 5.03
CA GLU A 131 -2.57 2.71 5.31
C GLU A 131 -2.36 2.46 6.80
N ALA A 132 -2.01 3.49 7.58
CA ALA A 132 -1.94 3.38 9.04
C ALA A 132 -3.32 3.02 9.64
N ASN A 133 -4.41 3.57 9.09
CA ASN A 133 -5.76 3.25 9.55
C ASN A 133 -6.19 1.84 9.13
N HIS A 134 -5.81 1.39 7.92
CA HIS A 134 -6.02 0.01 7.47
C HIS A 134 -5.28 -0.97 8.36
N MET A 135 -4.01 -0.71 8.66
CA MET A 135 -3.19 -1.48 9.59
C MET A 135 -3.87 -1.62 10.96
N GLN A 136 -4.31 -0.52 11.58
CA GLN A 136 -5.00 -0.55 12.87
C GLN A 136 -6.26 -1.40 12.85
N ARG A 137 -7.02 -1.33 11.76
CA ARG A 137 -8.24 -2.14 11.58
C ARG A 137 -7.91 -3.63 11.47
N LEU A 138 -6.86 -3.99 10.73
CA LEU A 138 -6.39 -5.36 10.61
C LEU A 138 -5.81 -5.90 11.94
N GLU A 139 -5.05 -5.08 12.67
CA GLU A 139 -4.50 -5.42 13.99
C GLU A 139 -5.61 -5.72 14.99
N PHE A 140 -6.66 -4.90 15.01
CA PHE A 140 -7.83 -5.14 15.84
C PHE A 140 -8.47 -6.50 15.55
N GLU A 141 -8.67 -6.84 14.27
CA GLU A 141 -9.22 -8.14 13.86
C GLU A 141 -8.29 -9.31 14.20
N TYR A 142 -6.99 -9.14 14.00
CA TYR A 142 -5.98 -10.14 14.34
C TYR A 142 -6.00 -10.47 15.84
N ASP A 143 -6.12 -9.45 16.70
CA ASP A 143 -6.21 -9.64 18.15
C ASP A 143 -7.49 -10.37 18.58
N GLN A 144 -8.58 -10.27 17.82
CA GLN A 144 -9.82 -11.02 18.12
C GLN A 144 -9.69 -12.52 17.80
N VAL A 145 -8.91 -12.88 16.79
CA VAL A 145 -8.86 -14.26 16.27
C VAL A 145 -7.61 -15.02 16.67
N ARG A 146 -6.60 -14.35 17.22
CA ARG A 146 -5.40 -15.00 17.76
C ARG A 146 -5.78 -15.91 18.93
N PRO A 147 -5.41 -17.20 18.91
CA PRO A 147 -5.59 -18.06 20.09
C PRO A 147 -4.80 -17.50 21.27
N ARG A 148 -5.45 -17.38 22.43
CA ARG A 148 -4.84 -16.97 23.70
C ARG A 148 -3.92 -18.04 24.26
#